data_AF-A0A7X9PR58-F1
#
_entry.id   AF-A0A7X9PR58-F1
#
_cell.length_a   1.000
_cell.length_b   1.000
_cell.length_c   1.000
_cell.angle_alpha   90.00
_cell.angle_beta   90.00
_cell.angle_gamma   90.00
#
_symmetry.space_group_name_H-M   'P 1'
#
loop_
_entity.id
_entity.type
_entity.pdbx_description
1 polymer ?
#
loop_
_entity_poly.entity_id
_entity_poly.type
_entity_poly.pdbx_seq_one_letter_code
_entity_poly.pdbx_strand_id
1 'polypeptide(L)'
;MDTFKKILQKIEQPLNFAFQEDYKNITHIKNIGKTLVNLLLSLKGLLPRAADNSVFVMIDELLNIFSDYDEQKLEAKKIALGKAKPVWVKLKAEVNFLHQHNKQEENTAESVANLRESSTKLCTPIQYLKGVGPKMAARFAAKKINTVEDLLFFLPRTYEDRREIRKINRLEMGKIQTAVGNVISCRYRYYGKRRILEAVISDETANLTAKWFKGRITYLLGVFKKDIKVIFTGEVRPDYHGKLMIHPDYEILDETDNDNLLNFKRIVPIYSETEGLHQKYIRKIMHSALEQYSRYVASPIPSHICEKRNLINIHEALREVHFPNNNESMEQLFDARSAAHRRLIYDEFFFFQLGMALKKSGRILEKGIAFNTAGNLMNKFYALLPFSLTGAQKRVVGEILSDMESNNSMNRLLQGDVGSGKTIVSMAAMIRACENNYQVALMAPTEILAKQHFDNIKSWADELGLKVVLLTGSMGTAARGDVLEQIKNGQTNIIIGTHALIQEGVDFHKLGLVITDEQHRFGVMQRATLRNKGINADVLVMTATPIPRTLAMTVYGDLDVSVIDEMPPGK
;
A
#
# COMPACT_ATOMS: atom_id res chain seq x y z
N MET A 1 2.08 36.32 -10.26
CA MET A 1 1.41 35.62 -11.38
C MET A 1 1.07 36.56 -12.55
N ASP A 2 0.53 37.75 -12.29
CA ASP A 2 0.09 38.69 -13.34
C ASP A 2 1.20 39.27 -14.21
N THR A 3 2.37 39.56 -13.64
CA THR A 3 3.44 40.30 -14.33
C THR A 3 4.07 39.50 -15.48
N PHE A 4 4.20 38.18 -15.33
CA PHE A 4 4.89 37.30 -16.28
C PHE A 4 4.06 37.01 -17.54
N LYS A 5 2.78 36.63 -17.38
CA LYS A 5 1.85 36.45 -18.51
C LYS A 5 1.62 37.76 -19.26
N LYS A 6 1.58 38.90 -18.56
CA LYS A 6 1.48 40.23 -19.18
C LYS A 6 2.69 40.55 -20.06
N ILE A 7 3.91 40.16 -19.66
CA ILE A 7 5.12 40.38 -20.48
C ILE A 7 5.09 39.51 -21.73
N LEU A 8 4.77 38.21 -21.62
CA LEU A 8 4.67 37.32 -22.78
C LEU A 8 3.61 37.79 -23.78
N GLN A 9 2.44 38.23 -23.31
CA GLN A 9 1.39 38.80 -24.17
C GLN A 9 1.82 40.10 -24.85
N LYS A 10 2.55 40.98 -24.14
CA LYS A 10 3.08 42.23 -24.69
C LYS A 10 4.15 42.03 -25.76
N ILE A 11 4.87 40.91 -25.74
CA ILE A 11 5.83 40.53 -26.80
C ILE A 11 5.09 39.88 -27.98
N GLU A 12 4.10 39.05 -27.69
CA GLU A 12 3.36 38.29 -28.70
C GLU A 12 2.46 39.16 -29.59
N GLN A 13 1.80 40.18 -29.03
CA GLN A 13 0.88 41.03 -29.79
C GLN A 13 1.57 41.78 -30.96
N PRO A 14 2.70 42.48 -30.76
CA PRO A 14 3.42 43.12 -31.86
C PRO A 14 3.96 42.13 -32.90
N LEU A 15 4.45 40.96 -32.47
CA LEU A 15 4.99 39.93 -33.36
C LEU A 15 3.88 39.32 -34.23
N ASN A 16 2.74 38.95 -33.65
CA ASN A 16 1.61 38.40 -34.40
C ASN A 16 1.03 39.43 -35.38
N PHE A 17 0.95 40.69 -34.99
CA PHE A 17 0.53 41.76 -35.89
C PHE A 17 1.51 41.96 -37.06
N ALA A 18 2.82 41.83 -36.81
CA ALA A 18 3.85 41.86 -37.85
C ALA A 18 3.86 40.62 -38.76
N PHE A 19 3.37 39.46 -38.28
CA PHE A 19 3.28 38.21 -39.06
C PHE A 19 2.02 38.10 -39.94
N GLN A 20 1.07 39.04 -39.82
CA GLN A 20 -0.17 39.02 -40.61
C GLN A 20 0.04 39.51 -42.05
N GLU A 21 -0.80 39.00 -42.95
CA GLU A 21 -0.90 39.40 -44.37
C GLU A 21 0.46 39.53 -45.08
N ASP A 22 1.33 38.52 -44.94
CA ASP A 22 2.62 38.45 -45.62
C ASP A 22 3.53 39.66 -45.31
N TYR A 23 3.53 40.08 -44.03
CA TYR A 23 4.34 41.17 -43.49
C TYR A 23 3.97 42.57 -44.02
N LYS A 24 2.79 42.76 -44.60
CA LYS A 24 2.30 44.08 -45.07
C LYS A 24 2.22 45.12 -43.94
N ASN A 25 2.05 44.68 -42.70
CA ASN A 25 1.86 45.55 -41.54
C ASN A 25 3.16 46.12 -40.94
N ILE A 26 4.34 45.77 -41.46
CA ILE A 26 5.63 46.22 -40.93
C ILE A 26 5.73 47.76 -40.89
N THR A 27 5.16 48.46 -41.87
CA THR A 27 5.24 49.93 -41.99
C THR A 27 4.37 50.67 -40.97
N HIS A 28 3.41 49.99 -40.34
CA HIS A 28 2.48 50.58 -39.37
C HIS A 28 3.01 50.54 -37.93
N ILE A 29 4.08 49.79 -37.66
CA ILE A 29 4.63 49.61 -36.31
C ILE A 29 5.95 50.38 -36.20
N LYS A 30 5.94 51.49 -35.45
CA LYS A 30 7.16 52.26 -35.16
C LYS A 30 7.88 51.68 -33.94
N ASN A 31 9.21 51.61 -33.98
CA ASN A 31 10.09 51.24 -32.86
C ASN A 31 9.80 49.84 -32.25
N ILE A 32 9.43 48.87 -33.09
CA ILE A 32 9.15 47.51 -32.64
C ILE A 32 10.40 46.83 -32.11
N GLY A 33 11.57 47.06 -32.71
CA GLY A 33 12.85 46.48 -32.27
C GLY A 33 13.19 46.89 -30.84
N LYS A 34 13.22 48.20 -30.58
CA LYS A 34 13.47 48.75 -29.24
C LYS A 34 12.48 48.27 -28.18
N THR A 35 11.21 48.13 -28.55
CA THR A 35 10.15 47.66 -27.65
C THR A 35 10.34 46.19 -27.28
N LEU A 36 10.63 45.34 -28.27
CA LEU A 36 10.87 43.91 -28.06
C LEU A 36 12.14 43.67 -27.25
N VAL A 37 13.23 44.40 -27.51
CA VAL A 37 14.48 44.31 -26.74
C VAL A 37 14.24 44.57 -25.25
N ASN A 38 13.52 45.65 -24.90
CA ASN A 38 13.22 45.98 -23.50
C ASN A 38 12.38 44.90 -22.79
N LEU A 39 11.41 44.32 -23.50
CA LEU A 39 10.56 43.27 -22.97
C LEU A 39 11.32 41.94 -22.82
N LEU A 40 12.22 41.61 -23.76
CA LEU A 40 13.09 40.43 -23.70
C LEU A 40 14.10 40.52 -22.56
N LEU A 41 14.69 41.69 -22.31
CA LEU A 41 15.56 41.93 -21.14
C LEU A 41 14.80 41.78 -19.82
N SER A 42 13.57 42.28 -19.76
CA SER A 42 12.69 42.12 -18.60
C SER A 42 12.33 40.64 -18.35
N LEU A 43 12.07 39.88 -19.42
CA LEU A 43 11.84 38.44 -19.36
C LEU A 43 13.08 37.70 -18.86
N LYS A 44 14.27 38.06 -19.35
CA LYS A 44 15.57 37.49 -18.93
C LYS A 44 15.81 37.67 -17.43
N GLY A 45 15.45 38.84 -16.87
CA GLY A 45 15.60 39.13 -15.44
C GLY A 45 14.62 38.39 -14.52
N LEU A 46 13.50 37.89 -15.06
CA LEU A 46 12.48 37.15 -14.29
C LEU A 46 12.68 35.63 -14.31
N LEU A 47 13.58 35.12 -15.14
CA LEU A 47 13.86 33.69 -15.22
C LEU A 47 14.76 33.24 -14.05
N PRO A 48 14.49 32.07 -13.42
CA PRO A 48 15.36 31.51 -12.40
C PRO A 48 16.79 31.29 -12.95
N ARG A 49 17.82 31.45 -12.11
CA ARG A 49 19.22 31.16 -12.49
C ARG A 49 19.47 29.70 -12.88
N ALA A 50 18.55 28.80 -12.53
CA ALA A 50 18.57 27.38 -12.87
C ALA A 50 17.77 27.03 -14.13
N ALA A 51 17.23 28.01 -14.86
CA ALA A 51 16.56 27.76 -16.13
C ALA A 51 17.56 27.18 -17.16
N ASP A 52 17.08 26.29 -18.02
CA ASP A 52 17.90 25.63 -19.04
C ASP A 52 18.67 26.66 -19.88
N ASN A 53 19.95 26.40 -20.13
CA ASN A 53 20.85 27.28 -20.86
C ASN A 53 20.32 27.57 -22.27
N SER A 54 19.53 26.64 -22.82
CA SER A 54 18.82 26.78 -24.10
C SER A 54 17.86 27.98 -24.15
N VAL A 55 17.18 28.30 -23.03
CA VAL A 55 16.21 29.42 -22.95
C VAL A 55 16.94 30.76 -23.00
N PHE A 56 18.06 30.88 -22.28
CA PHE A 56 18.88 32.09 -22.31
C PHE A 56 19.51 32.33 -23.69
N VAL A 57 19.96 31.27 -24.36
CA VAL A 57 20.49 31.34 -25.73
C VAL A 57 19.42 31.84 -26.71
N MET A 58 18.18 31.35 -26.62
CA MET A 58 17.07 31.80 -27.48
C MET A 58 16.69 33.27 -27.22
N ILE A 59 16.74 33.72 -25.96
CA ILE A 59 16.51 35.13 -25.63
C ILE A 59 17.62 36.01 -26.22
N ASP A 60 18.88 35.58 -26.11
CA ASP A 60 20.03 36.31 -26.64
C ASP A 60 20.04 36.33 -28.19
N GLU A 61 19.59 35.25 -28.83
CA GLU A 61 19.37 35.20 -30.27
C GLU A 61 18.30 36.21 -30.71
N LEU A 62 17.16 36.28 -30.01
CA LEU A 62 16.12 37.28 -30.30
C LEU A 62 16.61 38.71 -30.03
N LEU A 63 17.38 38.94 -28.97
CA LEU A 63 17.97 40.25 -28.67
C LEU A 63 18.90 40.72 -29.80
N ASN A 64 19.71 39.81 -30.35
CA ASN A 64 20.57 40.10 -31.50
C ASN A 64 19.78 40.35 -32.79
N ILE A 65 18.66 39.66 -33.00
CA ILE A 65 17.80 39.88 -34.17
C ILE A 65 17.11 41.24 -34.10
N PHE A 66 16.74 41.70 -32.91
CA PHE A 66 15.98 42.93 -32.71
C PHE A 66 16.81 44.17 -32.34
N SER A 67 18.12 44.04 -32.10
CA SER A 67 18.98 45.14 -31.63
C SER A 67 19.14 46.29 -32.63
N ASP A 68 19.26 45.97 -33.92
CA ASP A 68 19.42 46.93 -35.03
C ASP A 68 18.18 46.95 -35.95
N TYR A 69 17.12 46.21 -35.59
CA TYR A 69 15.95 45.98 -36.42
C TYR A 69 15.29 47.28 -36.91
N ASP A 70 15.18 48.29 -36.05
CA ASP A 70 14.48 49.53 -36.41
C ASP A 70 15.23 50.33 -37.50
N GLU A 71 16.56 50.16 -37.62
CA GLU A 71 17.46 50.84 -38.58
C GLU A 71 17.55 50.12 -39.94
N GLN A 72 17.03 48.89 -40.03
CA GLN A 72 17.10 48.06 -41.23
C GLN A 72 16.11 48.50 -42.33
N LYS A 73 16.49 48.24 -43.59
CA LYS A 73 15.62 48.40 -44.77
C LYS A 73 14.47 47.37 -44.77
N LEU A 74 13.37 47.66 -45.46
CA LEU A 74 12.14 46.85 -45.44
C LEU A 74 12.36 45.35 -45.72
N GLU A 75 13.20 45.02 -46.71
CA GLU A 75 13.52 43.63 -47.06
C GLU A 75 14.33 42.91 -45.96
N ALA A 76 15.25 43.61 -45.29
CA ALA A 76 16.00 43.06 -44.16
C ALA A 76 15.11 42.83 -42.92
N LYS A 77 14.13 43.73 -42.68
CA LYS A 77 13.12 43.57 -41.61
C LYS A 77 12.28 42.31 -41.76
N LYS A 78 11.85 41.99 -42.99
CA LYS A 78 11.11 40.75 -43.29
C LYS A 78 11.95 39.50 -42.99
N ILE A 79 13.23 39.51 -43.38
CA ILE A 79 14.16 38.40 -43.13
C ILE A 79 14.38 38.22 -41.62
N ALA A 80 14.58 39.31 -40.87
CA ALA A 80 14.75 39.29 -39.42
C ALA A 80 13.52 38.71 -38.70
N LEU A 81 12.30 39.10 -39.09
CA LEU A 81 11.07 38.52 -38.53
C LEU A 81 10.88 37.05 -38.92
N GLY A 82 11.28 36.66 -40.13
CA GLY A 82 11.28 35.26 -40.57
C GLY A 82 12.18 34.38 -39.70
N LYS A 83 13.34 34.89 -39.28
CA LYS A 83 14.26 34.21 -38.34
C LYS A 83 13.74 34.22 -36.90
N ALA A 84 13.12 35.31 -36.46
CA ALA A 84 12.61 35.44 -35.08
C ALA A 84 11.39 34.53 -34.78
N LYS A 85 10.51 34.31 -35.77
CA LYS A 85 9.27 33.53 -35.60
C LYS A 85 9.48 32.12 -35.02
N PRO A 86 10.35 31.24 -35.58
CA PRO A 86 10.56 29.91 -35.04
C PRO A 86 11.21 29.93 -33.65
N VAL A 87 12.12 30.87 -33.39
CA VAL A 87 12.79 31.03 -32.08
C VAL A 87 11.79 31.46 -31.02
N TRP A 88 10.90 32.41 -31.32
CA TRP A 88 9.85 32.87 -30.41
C TRP A 88 8.85 31.77 -30.06
N VAL A 89 8.41 30.97 -31.04
CA VAL A 89 7.47 29.86 -30.80
C VAL A 89 8.08 28.81 -29.85
N LYS A 90 9.36 28.47 -30.05
CA LYS A 90 10.09 27.55 -29.16
C LYS A 90 10.27 28.14 -27.76
N LEU A 91 10.73 29.38 -27.66
CA LEU A 91 10.92 30.08 -26.39
C LEU A 91 9.62 30.13 -25.58
N LYS A 92 8.49 30.47 -26.23
CA LYS A 92 7.19 30.51 -25.57
C LYS A 92 6.77 29.15 -25.01
N ALA A 93 7.03 28.06 -25.73
CA ALA A 93 6.71 26.71 -25.26
C ALA A 93 7.53 26.36 -24.00
N GLU A 94 8.85 26.57 -24.07
CA GLU A 94 9.79 26.22 -23.00
C GLU A 94 9.56 27.06 -21.73
N VAL A 95 9.34 28.36 -21.91
CA VAL A 95 9.10 29.29 -20.80
C VAL A 95 7.77 29.02 -20.10
N ASN A 96 6.73 28.61 -20.83
CA ASN A 96 5.46 28.19 -20.21
C ASN A 96 5.60 26.86 -19.46
N PHE A 97 6.40 25.93 -19.98
CA PHE A 97 6.70 24.65 -19.32
C PHE A 97 7.43 24.86 -17.99
N LEU A 98 8.50 25.67 -17.98
CA LEU A 98 9.24 26.02 -16.76
C LEU A 98 8.37 26.70 -15.70
N HIS A 99 7.45 27.57 -16.12
CA HIS A 99 6.54 28.26 -15.19
C HIS A 99 5.52 27.31 -14.55
N GLN A 100 5.04 26.31 -15.29
CA GLN A 100 4.15 25.28 -14.75
C GLN A 100 4.88 24.38 -13.73
N HIS A 101 6.14 24.04 -14.01
CA HIS A 101 6.97 23.23 -13.11
C HIS A 101 7.29 23.96 -11.80
N ASN A 102 7.73 25.23 -11.84
CA ASN A 102 8.02 25.99 -10.61
C ASN A 102 6.80 26.16 -9.70
N LYS A 103 5.61 26.36 -10.29
CA LYS A 103 4.37 26.45 -9.50
C LYS A 103 3.99 25.12 -8.84
N GLN A 104 4.31 23.99 -9.46
CA GLN A 104 4.16 22.68 -8.85
C GLN A 104 5.17 22.47 -7.71
N GLU A 105 6.42 22.92 -7.86
CA GLU A 105 7.45 22.79 -6.83
C GLU A 105 7.18 23.65 -5.59
N GLU A 106 6.76 24.91 -5.76
CA GLU A 106 6.39 25.80 -4.64
C GLU A 106 5.17 25.25 -3.86
N ASN A 107 4.12 24.81 -4.57
CA ASN A 107 2.97 24.16 -3.95
C ASN A 107 3.34 22.84 -3.23
N THR A 108 4.34 22.12 -3.74
CA THR A 108 4.83 20.88 -3.13
C THR A 108 5.60 21.19 -1.84
N ALA A 109 6.45 22.21 -1.83
CA ALA A 109 7.21 22.61 -0.64
C ALA A 109 6.30 23.07 0.50
N GLU A 110 5.26 23.86 0.21
CA GLU A 110 4.26 24.30 1.19
C GLU A 110 3.43 23.11 1.70
N SER A 111 3.03 22.19 0.81
CA SER A 111 2.35 20.95 1.19
C SER A 111 3.22 20.08 2.11
N VAL A 112 4.52 19.97 1.85
CA VAL A 112 5.48 19.22 2.67
C VAL A 112 5.66 19.87 4.05
N ALA A 113 5.69 21.20 4.13
CA ALA A 113 5.76 21.91 5.42
C ALA A 113 4.51 21.63 6.27
N ASN A 114 3.32 21.69 5.68
CA ASN A 114 2.05 21.38 6.35
C ASN A 114 1.98 19.92 6.82
N LEU A 115 2.54 18.99 6.05
CA LEU A 115 2.64 17.57 6.45
C LEU A 115 3.57 17.37 7.66
N ARG A 116 4.68 18.12 7.76
CA ARG A 116 5.59 18.04 8.92
C ARG A 116 4.94 18.53 10.20
N GLU A 117 4.21 19.65 10.14
CA GLU A 117 3.45 20.13 11.29
C GLU A 117 2.40 19.11 11.72
N SER A 118 1.63 18.59 10.76
CA SER A 118 0.61 17.58 10.98
C SER A 118 1.19 16.31 11.62
N SER A 119 2.31 15.81 11.10
CA SER A 119 3.03 14.67 11.67
C SER A 119 3.48 14.94 13.10
N THR A 120 3.99 16.15 13.40
CA THR A 120 4.39 16.51 14.76
C THR A 120 3.22 16.48 15.73
N LYS A 121 2.04 16.94 15.31
CA LYS A 121 0.81 16.87 16.13
C LYS A 121 0.33 15.43 16.33
N LEU A 122 0.39 14.60 15.30
CA LEU A 122 -0.06 13.21 15.34
C LEU A 122 0.88 12.30 16.15
N CYS A 123 2.19 12.58 16.14
CA CYS A 123 3.19 11.92 16.98
C CYS A 123 3.11 12.29 18.47
N THR A 124 2.20 13.17 18.88
CA THR A 124 2.02 13.53 20.29
C THR A 124 1.74 12.26 21.11
N PRO A 125 2.47 12.01 22.21
CA PRO A 125 2.19 10.87 23.07
C PRO A 125 0.77 10.93 23.64
N ILE A 126 0.07 9.79 23.65
CA ILE A 126 -1.33 9.71 24.13
C ILE A 126 -1.53 10.19 25.55
N GLN A 127 -0.49 10.18 26.39
CA GLN A 127 -0.54 10.65 27.78
C GLN A 127 -0.90 12.14 27.91
N TYR A 128 -0.75 12.92 26.83
CA TYR A 128 -1.12 14.33 26.81
C TYR A 128 -2.57 14.55 26.39
N LEU A 129 -3.29 13.49 25.99
CA LEU A 129 -4.73 13.57 25.74
C LEU A 129 -5.49 13.73 27.04
N LYS A 130 -6.51 14.58 27.02
CA LYS A 130 -7.41 14.80 28.16
C LYS A 130 -8.05 13.48 28.58
N GLY A 131 -7.83 13.09 29.84
CA GLY A 131 -8.34 11.84 30.40
C GLY A 131 -7.38 10.65 30.32
N VAL A 132 -6.19 10.82 29.72
CA VAL A 132 -5.17 9.77 29.63
C VAL A 132 -4.00 10.08 30.57
N GLY A 133 -4.13 9.72 31.85
CA GLY A 133 -2.98 9.75 32.77
C GLY A 133 -1.95 8.64 32.50
N PRO A 134 -0.80 8.64 33.20
CA PRO A 134 0.27 7.65 32.99
C PRO A 134 -0.18 6.18 33.09
N LYS A 135 -1.13 5.88 33.99
CA LYS A 135 -1.71 4.55 34.13
C LYS A 135 -2.55 4.12 32.92
N MET A 136 -3.29 5.04 32.30
CA MET A 136 -4.04 4.74 31.08
C MET A 136 -3.10 4.62 29.88
N ALA A 137 -2.13 5.52 29.78
CA ALA A 137 -1.10 5.45 28.73
C ALA A 137 -0.38 4.09 28.72
N ALA A 138 0.00 3.57 29.89
CA ALA A 138 0.62 2.24 30.00
C ALA A 138 -0.29 1.09 29.48
N ARG A 139 -1.62 1.20 29.66
CA ARG A 139 -2.56 0.19 29.13
C ARG A 139 -2.72 0.25 27.62
N PHE A 140 -2.71 1.44 27.04
CA PHE A 140 -2.70 1.62 25.58
C PHE A 140 -1.36 1.19 24.97
N ALA A 141 -0.24 1.46 25.64
CA ALA A 141 1.08 1.00 25.23
C ALA A 141 1.18 -0.54 25.16
N ALA A 142 0.46 -1.27 26.03
CA ALA A 142 0.34 -2.73 25.94
C ALA A 142 -0.32 -3.21 24.62
N LYS A 143 -1.09 -2.36 23.95
CA LYS A 143 -1.65 -2.56 22.59
C LYS A 143 -0.79 -1.92 21.50
N LYS A 144 0.42 -1.45 21.85
CA LYS A 144 1.32 -0.68 20.97
C LYS A 144 0.74 0.66 20.50
N ILE A 145 -0.19 1.23 21.26
CA ILE A 145 -0.77 2.55 21.00
C ILE A 145 -0.02 3.56 21.86
N ASN A 146 0.87 4.35 21.27
CA ASN A 146 1.74 5.28 21.98
C ASN A 146 1.46 6.74 21.59
N THR A 147 1.03 6.98 20.36
CA THR A 147 0.79 8.31 19.79
C THR A 147 -0.69 8.55 19.49
N VAL A 148 -1.05 9.81 19.24
CA VAL A 148 -2.41 10.16 18.79
C VAL A 148 -2.72 9.50 17.46
N GLU A 149 -1.74 9.40 16.55
CA GLU A 149 -1.89 8.68 15.27
C GLU A 149 -2.28 7.22 15.49
N ASP A 150 -1.54 6.51 16.36
CA ASP A 150 -1.82 5.10 16.68
C ASP A 150 -3.25 4.94 17.21
N LEU A 151 -3.72 5.90 18.01
CA LEU A 151 -5.07 5.89 18.56
C LEU A 151 -6.11 6.13 17.46
N LEU A 152 -5.91 7.09 16.56
CA LEU A 152 -6.84 7.38 15.46
C LEU A 152 -6.95 6.22 14.46
N PHE A 153 -5.89 5.43 14.29
CA PHE A 153 -5.92 4.22 13.47
C PHE A 153 -6.22 2.94 14.26
N PHE A 154 -6.53 3.05 15.56
CA PHE A 154 -7.05 1.93 16.36
C PHE A 154 -8.53 1.72 16.07
N LEU A 155 -8.83 1.17 14.89
CA LEU A 155 -10.18 1.03 14.37
C LEU A 155 -11.06 0.09 15.23
N PRO A 156 -12.39 0.31 15.28
CA PRO A 156 -13.31 -0.59 15.97
C PRO A 156 -13.27 -1.98 15.34
N ARG A 157 -13.39 -3.03 16.17
CA ARG A 157 -13.53 -4.41 15.71
C ARG A 157 -14.94 -4.69 15.18
N THR A 158 -15.94 -4.08 15.80
CA THR A 158 -17.35 -4.22 15.43
C THR A 158 -18.14 -3.04 16.01
N TYR A 159 -19.45 -3.06 15.83
CA TYR A 159 -20.37 -2.00 16.26
C TYR A 159 -21.55 -2.62 17.01
N GLU A 160 -22.16 -1.83 17.88
CA GLU A 160 -23.37 -2.22 18.57
C GLU A 160 -24.46 -1.17 18.32
N ASP A 161 -25.66 -1.63 17.97
CA ASP A 161 -26.79 -0.73 17.73
C ASP A 161 -27.49 -0.39 19.04
N ARG A 162 -27.20 0.80 19.56
CA ARG A 162 -27.84 1.36 20.77
C ARG A 162 -28.76 2.53 20.45
N ARG A 163 -29.26 2.62 19.21
CA ARG A 163 -30.15 3.70 18.76
C ARG A 163 -31.49 3.66 19.49
N GLU A 164 -32.05 2.47 19.65
CA GLU A 164 -33.37 2.28 20.25
C GLU A 164 -33.26 2.00 21.75
N ILE A 165 -33.91 2.85 22.56
CA ILE A 165 -34.13 2.59 23.97
C ILE A 165 -35.52 1.99 24.12
N ARG A 166 -35.60 0.76 24.63
CA ARG A 166 -36.86 0.04 24.82
C ARG A 166 -37.28 0.04 26.29
N LYS A 167 -38.61 -0.02 26.50
CA LYS A 167 -39.18 -0.35 27.80
C LYS A 167 -38.83 -1.78 28.18
N ILE A 168 -38.62 -2.06 29.47
CA ILE A 168 -38.17 -3.35 29.98
C ILE A 168 -39.15 -4.45 29.58
N ASN A 169 -40.47 -4.19 29.61
CA ASN A 169 -41.48 -5.16 29.20
C ASN A 169 -41.39 -5.57 27.71
N ARG A 170 -40.86 -4.70 26.84
CA ARG A 170 -40.71 -4.91 25.39
C ARG A 170 -39.35 -5.44 24.96
N LEU A 171 -38.44 -5.68 25.90
CA LEU A 171 -37.15 -6.31 25.58
C LEU A 171 -37.33 -7.73 25.01
N GLU A 172 -36.59 -8.07 23.96
CA GLU A 172 -36.65 -9.37 23.29
C GLU A 172 -35.52 -10.28 23.77
N MET A 173 -35.84 -11.54 24.09
CA MET A 173 -34.85 -12.52 24.56
C MET A 173 -33.82 -12.85 23.48
N GLY A 174 -32.58 -13.09 23.89
CA GLY A 174 -31.46 -13.45 23.01
C GLY A 174 -30.86 -12.28 22.22
N LYS A 175 -31.43 -11.06 22.34
CA LYS A 175 -30.92 -9.86 21.67
C LYS A 175 -30.17 -8.97 22.65
N ILE A 176 -29.16 -8.26 22.16
CA ILE A 176 -28.52 -7.16 22.89
C ILE A 176 -29.41 -5.93 22.72
N GLN A 177 -29.92 -5.38 23.82
CA GLN A 177 -30.85 -4.25 23.78
C GLN A 177 -30.60 -3.28 24.93
N THR A 178 -30.96 -2.02 24.70
CA THR A 178 -30.83 -0.93 25.66
C THR A 178 -32.16 -0.66 26.36
N ALA A 179 -32.12 -0.54 27.69
CA ALA A 179 -33.27 -0.14 28.51
C ALA A 179 -32.86 0.91 29.55
N VAL A 180 -33.84 1.71 29.98
CA VAL A 180 -33.67 2.70 31.05
C VAL A 180 -34.62 2.38 32.18
N GLY A 181 -34.16 2.46 33.41
CA GLY A 181 -35.00 2.30 34.59
C GLY A 181 -34.33 2.81 35.86
N ASN A 182 -35.07 2.77 36.95
CA ASN A 182 -34.61 3.16 38.27
C ASN A 182 -34.18 1.91 39.06
N VAL A 183 -33.08 2.03 39.78
CA VAL A 183 -32.59 0.95 40.65
C VAL A 183 -33.53 0.81 41.85
N ILE A 184 -34.23 -0.33 41.96
CA ILE A 184 -35.07 -0.65 43.12
C ILE A 184 -34.21 -1.16 44.27
N SER A 185 -33.28 -2.06 43.96
CA SER A 185 -32.40 -2.66 44.97
C SER A 185 -31.10 -3.15 44.34
N CYS A 186 -30.01 -3.09 45.10
CA CYS A 186 -28.72 -3.64 44.72
C CYS A 186 -28.14 -4.38 45.93
N ARG A 187 -27.92 -5.69 45.81
CA ARG A 187 -27.51 -6.52 46.95
C ARG A 187 -26.67 -7.71 46.53
N TYR A 188 -25.90 -8.22 47.47
CA TYR A 188 -25.24 -9.51 47.31
C TYR A 188 -26.25 -10.64 47.44
N ARG A 189 -26.14 -11.63 46.56
CA ARG A 189 -26.85 -12.90 46.66
C ARG A 189 -25.89 -14.06 46.57
N TYR A 190 -26.12 -15.06 47.42
CA TYR A 190 -25.32 -16.26 47.47
C TYR A 190 -26.01 -17.37 46.70
N TYR A 191 -25.27 -17.97 45.77
CA TYR A 191 -25.68 -19.16 45.04
C TYR A 191 -24.66 -20.25 45.36
N GLY A 192 -25.00 -21.08 46.35
CA GLY A 192 -24.03 -21.96 47.01
C GLY A 192 -22.89 -21.16 47.63
N LYS A 193 -21.64 -21.49 47.28
CA LYS A 193 -20.43 -20.79 47.78
C LYS A 193 -20.10 -19.49 47.03
N ARG A 194 -20.78 -19.18 45.92
CA ARG A 194 -20.47 -18.02 45.08
C ARG A 194 -21.33 -16.81 45.47
N ARG A 195 -20.68 -15.66 45.66
CA ARG A 195 -21.32 -14.37 45.91
C ARG A 195 -21.45 -13.58 44.62
N ILE A 196 -22.67 -13.19 44.26
CA ILE A 196 -23.00 -12.45 43.03
C ILE A 196 -23.67 -11.14 43.42
N LEU A 197 -23.40 -10.06 42.68
CA LEU A 197 -24.15 -8.81 42.85
C LEU A 197 -25.35 -8.83 41.91
N GLU A 198 -26.54 -8.58 42.48
CA GLU A 198 -27.78 -8.43 41.74
C GLU A 198 -28.33 -7.03 41.96
N ALA A 199 -28.55 -6.30 40.86
CA ALA A 199 -29.33 -5.07 40.87
C ALA A 199 -30.68 -5.34 40.19
N VAL A 200 -31.78 -4.95 40.84
CA VAL A 200 -33.13 -5.01 40.26
C VAL A 200 -33.51 -3.61 39.83
N ILE A 201 -33.88 -3.49 38.56
CA ILE A 201 -34.19 -2.24 37.90
C ILE A 201 -35.62 -2.29 37.39
N SER A 202 -36.37 -1.20 37.55
CA SER A 202 -37.73 -1.09 37.05
C SER A 202 -37.95 0.21 36.31
N ASP A 203 -38.75 0.14 35.26
CA ASP A 203 -39.21 1.27 34.46
C ASP A 203 -40.72 1.50 34.61
N GLU A 204 -41.29 1.04 35.74
CA GLU A 204 -42.73 0.99 36.04
C GLU A 204 -43.52 -0.05 35.23
N THR A 205 -42.94 -0.59 34.13
CA THR A 205 -43.63 -1.59 33.29
C THR A 205 -43.22 -3.01 33.58
N ALA A 206 -41.95 -3.25 33.92
CA ALA A 206 -41.44 -4.57 34.29
C ALA A 206 -40.12 -4.44 35.08
N ASN A 207 -39.69 -5.56 35.65
CA ASN A 207 -38.40 -5.66 36.34
C ASN A 207 -37.34 -6.31 35.45
N LEU A 208 -36.14 -5.75 35.48
CA LEU A 208 -34.93 -6.30 34.89
C LEU A 208 -33.92 -6.57 36.00
N THR A 209 -33.43 -7.80 36.09
CA THR A 209 -32.33 -8.16 36.96
C THR A 209 -31.01 -7.97 36.21
N ALA A 210 -30.06 -7.23 36.75
CA ALA A 210 -28.68 -7.17 36.25
C ALA A 210 -27.76 -7.93 37.22
N LYS A 211 -26.96 -8.87 36.71
CA LYS A 211 -26.06 -9.71 37.52
C LYS A 211 -24.60 -9.53 37.13
N TRP A 212 -23.71 -9.38 38.10
CA TRP A 212 -22.25 -9.32 37.89
C TRP A 212 -21.54 -10.43 38.67
N PHE A 213 -20.76 -11.25 37.96
CA PHE A 213 -19.98 -12.37 38.50
C PHE A 213 -18.50 -12.03 38.73
N LYS A 214 -18.03 -10.94 38.13
CA LYS A 214 -16.62 -10.50 38.05
C LYS A 214 -16.55 -8.97 38.10
N GLY A 215 -15.38 -8.43 38.44
CA GLY A 215 -15.12 -6.97 38.48
C GLY A 215 -15.06 -6.39 39.89
N ARG A 216 -15.00 -5.05 40.00
CA ARG A 216 -15.00 -4.34 41.30
C ARG A 216 -16.41 -4.27 41.87
N ILE A 217 -16.91 -5.39 42.37
CA ILE A 217 -18.29 -5.53 42.82
C ILE A 217 -18.63 -4.53 43.95
N THR A 218 -17.68 -4.24 44.84
CA THR A 218 -17.84 -3.24 45.90
C THR A 218 -18.09 -1.83 45.35
N TYR A 219 -17.47 -1.47 44.22
CA TYR A 219 -17.72 -0.19 43.56
C TYR A 219 -19.14 -0.14 42.99
N LEU A 220 -19.57 -1.19 42.28
CA LEU A 220 -20.93 -1.27 41.71
C LEU A 220 -22.02 -1.15 42.78
N LEU A 221 -21.82 -1.72 43.97
CA LEU A 221 -22.74 -1.58 45.09
C LEU A 221 -22.88 -0.12 45.56
N GLY A 222 -21.79 0.65 45.55
CA GLY A 222 -21.80 2.07 45.90
C GLY A 222 -22.41 2.97 44.83
N VAL A 223 -22.33 2.54 43.56
CA VAL A 223 -22.85 3.22 42.37
C VAL A 223 -24.36 3.03 42.24
N PHE A 224 -24.87 1.80 42.39
CA PHE A 224 -26.28 1.49 42.23
C PHE A 224 -27.07 1.66 43.53
N LYS A 225 -27.23 2.92 43.96
CA LYS A 225 -28.12 3.26 45.08
C LYS A 225 -29.58 3.26 44.60
N LYS A 226 -30.49 3.10 45.55
CA LYS A 226 -31.94 3.12 45.30
C LYS A 226 -32.35 4.43 44.61
N ASP A 227 -33.30 4.32 43.68
CA ASP A 227 -33.92 5.41 42.91
C ASP A 227 -32.98 6.16 41.95
N ILE A 228 -31.74 5.69 41.77
CA ILE A 228 -30.86 6.19 40.70
C ILE A 228 -31.36 5.68 39.35
N LYS A 229 -31.47 6.60 38.39
CA LYS A 229 -31.84 6.31 37.00
C LYS A 229 -30.61 5.87 36.22
N VAL A 230 -30.72 4.71 35.57
CA VAL A 230 -29.58 4.07 34.90
C VAL A 230 -30.01 3.54 33.54
N ILE A 231 -29.14 3.68 32.55
CA ILE A 231 -29.24 2.99 31.26
C ILE A 231 -28.45 1.70 31.34
N PHE A 232 -29.06 0.59 30.92
CA PHE A 232 -28.39 -0.69 30.78
C PHE A 232 -28.41 -1.15 29.33
N THR A 233 -27.34 -1.81 28.89
CA THR A 233 -27.32 -2.52 27.61
C THR A 233 -26.61 -3.84 27.75
N GLY A 234 -27.24 -4.88 27.23
CA GLY A 234 -26.69 -6.22 27.29
C GLY A 234 -27.64 -7.22 26.66
N GLU A 235 -27.17 -8.46 26.59
CA GLU A 235 -27.97 -9.59 26.12
C GLU A 235 -29.11 -9.88 27.09
N VAL A 236 -30.33 -9.86 26.60
CA VAL A 236 -31.55 -10.12 27.38
C VAL A 236 -31.77 -11.63 27.50
N ARG A 237 -31.82 -12.12 28.73
CA ARG A 237 -32.03 -13.53 29.06
C ARG A 237 -33.28 -13.70 29.93
N PRO A 238 -33.89 -14.89 29.97
CA PRO A 238 -34.95 -15.19 30.93
C PRO A 238 -34.40 -15.25 32.37
N ASP A 239 -35.18 -14.74 33.33
CA ASP A 239 -34.97 -14.92 34.77
C ASP A 239 -36.25 -15.48 35.41
N TYR A 240 -36.15 -15.97 36.65
CA TYR A 240 -37.31 -16.51 37.36
C TYR A 240 -38.43 -15.48 37.60
N HIS A 241 -38.10 -14.18 37.73
CA HIS A 241 -39.06 -13.08 37.93
C HIS A 241 -38.96 -11.99 36.86
N GLY A 242 -38.77 -12.37 35.59
CA GLY A 242 -38.76 -11.42 34.47
C GLY A 242 -37.57 -11.63 33.56
N LYS A 243 -36.82 -10.55 33.31
CA LYS A 243 -35.68 -10.56 32.39
C LYS A 243 -34.39 -10.34 33.14
N LEU A 244 -33.31 -10.85 32.59
CA LEU A 244 -31.97 -10.80 33.15
C LEU A 244 -30.98 -10.28 32.11
N MET A 245 -30.05 -9.42 32.53
CA MET A 245 -28.81 -9.18 31.81
C MET A 245 -27.61 -9.59 32.67
N ILE A 246 -26.68 -10.31 32.07
CA ILE A 246 -25.42 -10.70 32.72
C ILE A 246 -24.33 -9.74 32.25
N HIS A 247 -23.65 -9.11 33.21
CA HIS A 247 -22.62 -8.12 32.93
C HIS A 247 -23.06 -7.02 31.93
N PRO A 248 -24.25 -6.43 32.08
CA PRO A 248 -24.64 -5.35 31.19
C PRO A 248 -23.69 -4.16 31.34
N ASP A 249 -23.43 -3.50 30.22
CA ASP A 249 -22.92 -2.14 30.22
C ASP A 249 -23.95 -1.23 30.88
N TYR A 250 -23.46 -0.25 31.63
CA TYR A 250 -24.32 0.68 32.34
C TYR A 250 -23.79 2.10 32.32
N GLU A 251 -24.69 3.06 32.42
CA GLU A 251 -24.40 4.47 32.62
C GLU A 251 -25.45 5.09 33.53
N ILE A 252 -24.99 5.80 34.57
CA ILE A 252 -25.88 6.58 35.43
C ILE A 252 -26.29 7.83 34.66
N LEU A 253 -27.58 8.11 34.64
CA LEU A 253 -28.10 9.35 34.10
C LEU A 253 -28.03 10.44 35.17
N ASP A 254 -26.93 11.19 35.17
CA ASP A 254 -26.84 12.46 35.89
C ASP A 254 -27.29 13.60 34.95
N GLU A 255 -28.18 14.47 35.44
CA GLU A 255 -28.78 15.58 34.67
C GLU A 255 -27.75 16.60 34.16
N THR A 256 -26.52 16.57 34.69
CA THR A 256 -25.45 17.52 34.36
C THR A 256 -24.46 17.04 33.29
N ASP A 257 -24.51 15.78 32.85
CA ASP A 257 -23.46 15.19 32.00
C ASP A 257 -23.90 15.06 30.52
N ASN A 258 -23.48 16.01 29.68
CA ASN A 258 -23.68 15.98 28.23
C ASN A 258 -22.93 14.82 27.54
N ASP A 259 -21.94 14.21 28.21
CA ASP A 259 -21.15 13.08 27.70
C ASP A 259 -21.95 11.76 27.58
N ASN A 260 -23.16 11.69 28.17
CA ASN A 260 -24.03 10.51 28.16
C ASN A 260 -24.49 10.08 26.74
N LEU A 261 -24.39 10.95 25.75
CA LEU A 261 -24.79 10.65 24.36
C LEU A 261 -23.71 9.88 23.58
N LEU A 262 -22.49 9.73 24.09
CA LEU A 262 -21.44 8.99 23.37
C LEU A 262 -21.64 7.47 23.41
N ASN A 263 -22.37 6.95 24.40
CA ASN A 263 -22.53 5.52 24.62
C ASN A 263 -23.92 4.99 24.28
N PHE A 264 -24.90 5.87 23.99
CA PHE A 264 -26.31 5.50 23.80
C PHE A 264 -27.00 6.40 22.77
N LYS A 265 -28.18 5.98 22.31
CA LYS A 265 -28.95 6.64 21.22
C LYS A 265 -28.18 6.73 19.91
N ARG A 266 -27.21 5.85 19.72
CA ARG A 266 -26.38 5.79 18.52
C ARG A 266 -25.82 4.41 18.26
N ILE A 267 -25.22 4.27 17.08
CA ILE A 267 -24.34 3.16 16.78
C ILE A 267 -23.02 3.40 17.51
N VAL A 268 -22.61 2.47 18.38
CA VAL A 268 -21.39 2.62 19.17
C VAL A 268 -20.29 1.70 18.67
N PRO A 269 -19.04 2.17 18.57
CA PRO A 269 -17.91 1.32 18.22
C PRO A 269 -17.56 0.38 19.38
N ILE A 270 -17.06 -0.80 19.03
CA ILE A 270 -16.52 -1.80 19.95
C ILE A 270 -15.06 -2.05 19.59
N TYR A 271 -14.16 -1.66 20.48
CA TYR A 271 -12.71 -1.81 20.29
C TYR A 271 -12.20 -3.11 20.91
N SER A 272 -11.02 -3.56 20.48
CA SER A 272 -10.38 -4.73 21.09
C SER A 272 -9.93 -4.40 22.53
N GLU A 273 -10.49 -5.09 23.52
CA GLU A 273 -10.20 -4.77 24.92
C GLU A 273 -8.80 -5.25 25.36
N THR A 274 -8.27 -4.57 26.37
CA THR A 274 -7.15 -5.01 27.23
C THR A 274 -7.66 -4.96 28.66
N GLU A 275 -7.08 -5.75 29.56
CA GLU A 275 -7.41 -5.66 30.98
C GLU A 275 -7.36 -4.21 31.50
N GLY A 276 -8.53 -3.72 31.91
CA GLY A 276 -8.71 -2.37 32.45
C GLY A 276 -8.95 -1.26 31.41
N LEU A 277 -9.05 -1.53 30.11
CA LEU A 277 -9.54 -0.57 29.12
C LEU A 277 -11.00 -0.89 28.75
N HIS A 278 -11.93 -0.31 29.50
CA HIS A 278 -13.36 -0.45 29.20
C HIS A 278 -13.78 0.42 28.00
N GLN A 279 -14.75 -0.07 27.21
CA GLN A 279 -15.25 0.61 26.00
C GLN A 279 -15.60 2.08 26.24
N LYS A 280 -16.29 2.40 27.36
CA LYS A 280 -16.67 3.78 27.72
C LYS A 280 -15.47 4.73 27.73
N TYR A 281 -14.35 4.31 28.31
CA TYR A 281 -13.16 5.15 28.38
C TYR A 281 -12.48 5.29 27.02
N ILE A 282 -12.39 4.20 26.25
CA ILE A 282 -11.81 4.23 24.90
C ILE A 282 -12.62 5.18 24.02
N ARG A 283 -13.96 5.08 24.00
CA ARG A 283 -14.84 5.97 23.23
C ARG A 283 -14.64 7.43 23.61
N LYS A 284 -14.61 7.75 24.92
CA LYS A 284 -14.40 9.13 25.38
C LYS A 284 -13.06 9.70 24.92
N ILE A 285 -11.99 8.92 25.05
CA ILE A 285 -10.64 9.31 24.65
C ILE A 285 -10.56 9.45 23.12
N MET A 286 -11.11 8.49 22.38
CA MET A 286 -11.17 8.52 20.91
C MET A 286 -11.94 9.73 20.40
N HIS A 287 -13.12 10.01 20.98
CA HIS A 287 -13.92 11.18 20.60
C HIS A 287 -13.14 12.48 20.80
N SER A 288 -12.46 12.63 21.95
CA SER A 288 -11.61 13.78 22.20
C SER A 288 -10.44 13.87 21.21
N ALA A 289 -9.84 12.74 20.84
CA ALA A 289 -8.75 12.68 19.88
C ALA A 289 -9.22 13.06 18.47
N LEU A 290 -10.38 12.57 18.03
CA LEU A 290 -10.97 12.90 16.74
C LEU A 290 -11.28 14.40 16.64
N GLU A 291 -11.91 14.99 17.64
CA GLU A 291 -12.24 16.43 17.62
C GLU A 291 -11.00 17.33 17.49
N GLN A 292 -9.94 16.98 18.22
CA GLN A 292 -8.73 17.79 18.27
C GLN A 292 -7.76 17.52 17.11
N TYR A 293 -7.61 16.25 16.71
CA TYR A 293 -6.50 15.81 15.86
C TYR A 293 -6.88 15.23 14.50
N SER A 294 -8.14 14.86 14.24
CA SER A 294 -8.52 14.26 12.94
C SER A 294 -8.16 15.14 11.73
N ARG A 295 -8.18 16.47 11.90
CA ARG A 295 -7.82 17.45 10.86
C ARG A 295 -6.36 17.38 10.41
N TYR A 296 -5.47 16.85 11.24
CA TYR A 296 -4.04 16.70 10.90
C TYR A 296 -3.77 15.42 10.14
N VAL A 297 -4.74 14.49 10.06
CA VAL A 297 -4.60 13.32 9.21
C VAL A 297 -4.76 13.77 7.76
N ALA A 298 -3.69 13.65 7.00
CA ALA A 298 -3.65 14.02 5.59
C ALA A 298 -3.47 12.77 4.74
N SER A 299 -4.30 12.64 3.71
CA SER A 299 -4.05 11.68 2.64
C SER A 299 -3.41 12.42 1.46
N PRO A 300 -2.21 12.03 1.03
CA PRO A 300 -1.53 12.63 -0.11
C PRO A 300 -2.09 12.14 -1.46
N ILE A 301 -3.20 11.38 -1.45
CA ILE A 301 -3.87 10.96 -2.68
C ILE A 301 -4.44 12.21 -3.38
N PRO A 302 -4.09 12.44 -4.66
CA PRO A 302 -4.59 13.60 -5.41
C PRO A 302 -6.12 13.68 -5.42
N SER A 303 -6.66 14.90 -5.28
CA SER A 303 -8.11 15.16 -5.22
C SER A 303 -8.86 14.59 -6.43
N HIS A 304 -8.32 14.73 -7.64
CA HIS A 304 -8.92 14.18 -8.86
C HIS A 304 -9.09 12.65 -8.83
N ILE A 305 -8.21 11.91 -8.14
CA ILE A 305 -8.36 10.46 -7.94
C ILE A 305 -9.50 10.20 -6.95
N CYS A 306 -9.57 10.99 -5.87
CA CYS A 306 -10.62 10.88 -4.87
C CYS A 306 -12.00 11.15 -5.49
N GLU A 307 -12.14 12.22 -6.28
CA GLU A 307 -13.36 12.59 -7.01
C GLU A 307 -13.76 11.49 -7.99
N LYS A 308 -12.85 11.03 -8.84
CA LYS A 308 -13.12 9.94 -9.81
C LYS A 308 -13.61 8.66 -9.14
N ARG A 309 -13.19 8.40 -7.90
CA ARG A 309 -13.51 7.17 -7.16
C ARG A 309 -14.63 7.38 -6.14
N ASN A 310 -15.19 8.59 -6.02
CA ASN A 310 -16.17 8.98 -4.99
C ASN A 310 -15.68 8.66 -3.57
N LEU A 311 -14.45 9.03 -3.25
CA LEU A 311 -13.85 8.83 -1.93
C LEU A 311 -14.08 10.07 -1.07
N ILE A 312 -14.69 9.88 0.11
CA ILE A 312 -14.88 10.93 1.10
C ILE A 312 -13.55 11.43 1.66
N ASN A 313 -13.57 12.54 2.40
CA ASN A 313 -12.35 13.05 3.01
C ASN A 313 -11.84 12.10 4.10
N ILE A 314 -10.52 11.99 4.27
CA ILE A 314 -9.91 11.09 5.26
C ILE A 314 -10.31 11.43 6.71
N HIS A 315 -10.47 12.71 7.04
CA HIS A 315 -10.89 13.11 8.39
C HIS A 315 -12.36 12.75 8.66
N GLU A 316 -13.23 12.86 7.65
CA GLU A 316 -14.63 12.42 7.72
C GLU A 316 -14.68 10.90 7.86
N ALA A 317 -13.88 10.16 7.08
CA ALA A 317 -13.80 8.72 7.16
C ALA A 317 -13.39 8.23 8.56
N LEU A 318 -12.37 8.83 9.18
CA LEU A 318 -11.97 8.47 10.55
C LEU A 318 -13.10 8.75 11.56
N ARG A 319 -13.77 9.89 11.44
CA ARG A 319 -14.91 10.24 12.31
C ARG A 319 -16.06 9.26 12.16
N GLU A 320 -16.44 8.93 10.93
CA GLU A 320 -17.55 8.03 10.62
C GLU A 320 -17.24 6.57 10.98
N VAL A 321 -16.02 6.08 10.76
CA VAL A 321 -15.63 4.73 11.19
C VAL A 321 -15.68 4.63 12.73
N HIS A 322 -15.23 5.63 13.47
CA HIS A 322 -15.29 5.55 14.93
C HIS A 322 -16.67 5.86 15.50
N PHE A 323 -17.38 6.83 14.93
CA PHE A 323 -18.68 7.28 15.40
C PHE A 323 -19.64 7.42 14.22
N PRO A 324 -20.18 6.31 13.71
CA PRO A 324 -21.11 6.32 12.58
C PRO A 324 -22.35 7.18 12.87
N ASN A 325 -22.90 7.73 11.80
CA ASN A 325 -24.18 8.43 11.87
C ASN A 325 -25.33 7.44 12.08
N ASN A 326 -26.43 7.91 12.67
CA ASN A 326 -27.55 7.04 13.02
C ASN A 326 -28.34 6.50 11.80
N ASN A 327 -28.16 7.10 10.63
CA ASN A 327 -28.72 6.64 9.36
C ASN A 327 -27.88 5.54 8.69
N GLU A 328 -26.69 5.22 9.21
CA GLU A 328 -25.82 4.21 8.63
C GLU A 328 -26.40 2.79 8.77
N SER A 329 -26.14 1.95 7.78
CA SER A 329 -26.53 0.55 7.80
C SER A 329 -25.58 -0.27 8.66
N MET A 330 -26.11 -1.01 9.64
CA MET A 330 -25.32 -1.92 10.47
C MET A 330 -24.63 -3.00 9.64
N GLU A 331 -25.28 -3.50 8.58
CA GLU A 331 -24.70 -4.50 7.67
C GLU A 331 -23.44 -3.96 6.97
N GLN A 332 -23.51 -2.72 6.47
CA GLN A 332 -22.35 -2.07 5.83
C GLN A 332 -21.20 -1.83 6.81
N LEU A 333 -21.51 -1.54 8.08
CA LEU A 333 -20.49 -1.39 9.12
C LEU A 333 -19.86 -2.74 9.49
N PHE A 334 -20.65 -3.82 9.58
CA PHE A 334 -20.15 -5.17 9.87
C PHE A 334 -19.27 -5.73 8.75
N ASP A 335 -19.65 -5.48 7.50
CA ASP A 335 -18.89 -5.93 6.33
C ASP A 335 -17.73 -5.00 5.96
N ALA A 336 -17.52 -3.92 6.70
CA ALA A 336 -16.55 -2.86 6.41
C ALA A 336 -16.72 -2.26 4.99
N ARG A 337 -17.97 -2.03 4.57
CA ARG A 337 -18.37 -1.54 3.23
C ARG A 337 -18.90 -0.11 3.19
N SER A 338 -19.09 0.55 4.34
CA SER A 338 -19.48 1.97 4.39
C SER A 338 -18.49 2.85 3.60
N ALA A 339 -18.90 4.06 3.21
CA ALA A 339 -18.01 5.02 2.54
C ALA A 339 -16.72 5.30 3.32
N ALA A 340 -16.82 5.36 4.65
CA ALA A 340 -15.70 5.57 5.56
C ALA A 340 -14.66 4.43 5.54
N HIS A 341 -15.10 3.18 5.74
CA HIS A 341 -14.24 2.01 5.56
C HIS A 341 -13.62 1.94 4.17
N ARG A 342 -14.42 2.18 3.11
CA ARG A 342 -13.93 2.19 1.73
C ARG A 342 -12.81 3.21 1.53
N ARG A 343 -12.91 4.40 2.14
CA ARG A 343 -11.86 5.41 2.08
C ARG A 343 -10.56 4.91 2.70
N LEU A 344 -10.62 4.40 3.94
CA LEU A 344 -9.43 3.92 4.66
C LEU A 344 -8.76 2.74 3.94
N ILE A 345 -9.55 1.78 3.48
CA ILE A 345 -9.09 0.62 2.71
C ILE A 345 -8.43 1.09 1.41
N TYR A 346 -9.05 2.02 0.68
CA TYR A 346 -8.47 2.55 -0.55
C TYR A 346 -7.14 3.25 -0.31
N ASP A 347 -7.02 4.03 0.77
CA ASP A 347 -5.79 4.73 1.13
C ASP A 347 -4.63 3.74 1.29
N GLU A 348 -4.84 2.68 2.08
CA GLU A 348 -3.86 1.62 2.30
C GLU A 348 -3.45 0.92 0.99
N PHE A 349 -4.44 0.49 0.19
CA PHE A 349 -4.17 -0.17 -1.09
C PHE A 349 -3.50 0.75 -2.10
N PHE A 350 -3.81 2.06 -2.10
CA PHE A 350 -3.21 3.01 -2.99
C PHE A 350 -1.71 3.14 -2.74
N PHE A 351 -1.30 3.31 -1.48
CA PHE A 351 0.12 3.38 -1.14
C PHE A 351 0.86 2.08 -1.41
N PHE A 352 0.22 0.96 -1.12
CA PHE A 352 0.77 -0.34 -1.45
C PHE A 352 1.04 -0.48 -2.96
N GLN A 353 0.04 -0.17 -3.80
CA GLN A 353 0.18 -0.19 -5.26
C GLN A 353 1.16 0.87 -5.78
N LEU A 354 1.24 2.03 -5.14
CA LEU A 354 2.21 3.06 -5.50
C LEU A 354 3.64 2.56 -5.22
N GLY A 355 3.88 1.92 -4.08
CA GLY A 355 5.16 1.29 -3.77
C GLY A 355 5.56 0.23 -4.80
N MET A 356 4.60 -0.62 -5.21
CA MET A 356 4.82 -1.60 -6.28
C MET A 356 5.12 -0.93 -7.63
N ALA A 357 4.36 0.10 -8.00
CA ALA A 357 4.54 0.81 -9.27
C ALA A 357 5.91 1.50 -9.33
N LEU A 358 6.35 2.14 -8.25
CA LEU A 358 7.68 2.74 -8.14
C LEU A 358 8.80 1.69 -8.26
N LYS A 359 8.58 0.49 -7.69
CA LYS A 359 9.51 -0.63 -7.85
C LYS A 359 9.57 -1.12 -9.29
N LYS A 360 8.43 -1.21 -9.98
CA LYS A 360 8.34 -1.64 -11.39
C LYS A 360 8.81 -0.58 -12.40
N SER A 361 8.74 0.71 -12.09
CA SER A 361 9.00 1.79 -13.06
C SER A 361 10.49 2.03 -13.39
N GLY A 362 11.38 1.06 -13.16
CA GLY A 362 12.80 1.20 -13.50
C GLY A 362 13.64 2.04 -12.55
N ARG A 363 13.04 2.87 -11.69
CA ARG A 363 13.77 3.64 -10.67
C ARG A 363 14.41 2.75 -9.59
N ILE A 364 13.92 1.51 -9.48
CA ILE A 364 14.39 0.44 -8.58
C ILE A 364 14.42 -0.91 -9.31
N LEU A 365 14.56 -0.93 -10.65
CA LEU A 365 14.83 -2.19 -11.35
C LEU A 365 16.34 -2.43 -11.35
N GLU A 366 16.73 -3.60 -10.83
CA GLU A 366 18.13 -4.00 -10.77
C GLU A 366 18.57 -4.46 -12.17
N LYS A 367 19.71 -3.93 -12.63
CA LYS A 367 20.33 -4.36 -13.88
C LYS A 367 20.56 -5.88 -13.83
N GLY A 368 19.92 -6.62 -14.72
CA GLY A 368 19.97 -8.07 -14.77
C GLY A 368 20.97 -8.61 -15.78
N ILE A 369 20.79 -9.88 -16.10
CA ILE A 369 21.51 -10.59 -17.16
C ILE A 369 20.56 -10.68 -18.35
N ALA A 370 20.95 -10.12 -19.50
CA ALA A 370 20.22 -10.32 -20.74
C ALA A 370 20.70 -11.63 -21.39
N PHE A 371 19.83 -12.64 -21.39
CA PHE A 371 20.10 -13.94 -22.00
C PHE A 371 19.82 -13.91 -23.51
N ASN A 372 20.73 -14.47 -24.30
CA ASN A 372 20.51 -14.64 -25.74
C ASN A 372 19.49 -15.76 -25.98
N THR A 373 18.53 -15.51 -26.86
CA THR A 373 17.47 -16.45 -27.25
C THR A 373 17.88 -17.43 -28.36
N ALA A 374 19.02 -17.22 -29.01
CA ALA A 374 19.58 -18.15 -30.00
C ALA A 374 20.18 -19.40 -29.31
N GLY A 375 19.60 -20.57 -29.55
CA GLY A 375 20.05 -21.83 -28.94
C GLY A 375 19.37 -23.06 -29.55
N ASN A 376 20.03 -24.22 -29.42
CA ASN A 376 19.57 -25.49 -29.99
C ASN A 376 19.18 -26.52 -28.91
N LEU A 377 19.59 -26.35 -27.66
CA LEU A 377 19.29 -27.29 -26.56
C LEU A 377 17.81 -27.30 -26.23
N MET A 378 17.12 -26.17 -26.36
CA MET A 378 15.66 -26.11 -26.18
C MET A 378 14.90 -27.03 -27.16
N ASN A 379 15.31 -27.04 -28.44
CA ASN A 379 14.71 -27.91 -29.45
C ASN A 379 15.02 -29.39 -29.18
N LYS A 380 16.25 -29.71 -28.75
CA LYS A 380 16.63 -31.06 -28.33
C LYS A 380 15.80 -31.52 -27.12
N PHE A 381 15.62 -30.65 -26.13
CA PHE A 381 14.81 -30.95 -24.95
C PHE A 381 13.36 -31.27 -25.32
N TYR A 382 12.73 -30.47 -26.19
CA TYR A 382 11.37 -30.74 -26.64
C TYR A 382 11.25 -32.05 -27.43
N ALA A 383 12.28 -32.45 -28.17
CA ALA A 383 12.32 -33.74 -28.87
C ALA A 383 12.48 -34.94 -27.93
N LEU A 384 13.05 -34.76 -26.73
CA LEU A 384 13.20 -35.80 -25.71
C LEU A 384 11.91 -36.09 -24.93
N LEU A 385 10.94 -35.17 -24.94
CA LEU A 385 9.72 -35.33 -24.16
C LEU A 385 8.78 -36.35 -24.82
N PRO A 386 8.26 -37.34 -24.08
CA PRO A 386 7.32 -38.33 -24.62
C PRO A 386 5.89 -37.78 -24.80
N PHE A 387 5.70 -36.47 -24.64
CA PHE A 387 4.43 -35.77 -24.73
C PHE A 387 4.62 -34.35 -25.26
N SER A 388 3.56 -33.74 -25.77
CA SER A 388 3.55 -32.33 -26.16
C SER A 388 3.18 -31.42 -24.99
N LEU A 389 3.84 -30.26 -24.89
CA LEU A 389 3.46 -29.22 -23.94
C LEU A 389 2.04 -28.69 -24.20
N THR A 390 1.32 -28.37 -23.11
CA THR A 390 0.01 -27.69 -23.16
C THR A 390 0.14 -26.25 -23.68
N GLY A 391 -0.98 -25.63 -24.04
CA GLY A 391 -1.02 -24.23 -24.45
C GLY A 391 -0.54 -23.30 -23.33
N ALA A 392 -0.99 -23.57 -22.10
CA ALA A 392 -0.56 -22.83 -20.91
C ALA A 392 0.95 -22.98 -20.65
N GLN A 393 1.51 -24.20 -20.76
CA GLN A 393 2.95 -24.42 -20.59
C GLN A 393 3.77 -23.67 -21.64
N LYS A 394 3.39 -23.71 -22.92
CA LYS A 394 4.07 -22.97 -24.00
C LYS A 394 4.03 -21.47 -23.79
N ARG A 395 2.86 -20.93 -23.42
CA ARG A 395 2.67 -19.52 -23.11
C ARG A 395 3.59 -19.09 -21.95
N VAL A 396 3.57 -19.82 -20.85
CA VAL A 396 4.37 -19.49 -19.66
C VAL A 396 5.88 -19.63 -19.93
N VAL A 397 6.32 -20.62 -20.71
CA VAL A 397 7.72 -20.69 -21.14
C VAL A 397 8.10 -19.46 -21.96
N GLY A 398 7.24 -19.03 -22.89
CA GLY A 398 7.46 -17.80 -23.65
C GLY A 398 7.56 -16.55 -22.77
N GLU A 399 6.68 -16.42 -21.77
CA GLU A 399 6.73 -15.33 -20.79
C GLU A 399 8.05 -15.30 -20.01
N ILE A 400 8.51 -16.46 -19.51
CA ILE A 400 9.79 -16.58 -18.78
C ILE A 400 10.98 -16.22 -19.69
N LEU A 401 11.04 -16.80 -20.89
CA LEU A 401 12.16 -16.58 -21.81
C LEU A 401 12.24 -15.13 -22.29
N SER A 402 11.10 -14.48 -22.52
CA SER A 402 11.07 -13.05 -22.87
C SER A 402 11.55 -12.16 -21.72
N ASP A 403 11.33 -12.57 -20.48
CA ASP A 403 11.77 -11.83 -19.29
C ASP A 403 13.29 -11.96 -19.09
N MET A 404 13.80 -13.19 -19.27
CA MET A 404 15.24 -13.49 -19.26
C MET A 404 15.99 -12.78 -20.41
N GLU A 405 15.35 -12.48 -21.54
CA GLU A 405 15.98 -11.71 -22.63
C GLU A 405 16.15 -10.21 -22.26
N SER A 406 15.45 -9.73 -21.25
CA SER A 406 15.47 -8.32 -20.87
C SER A 406 16.77 -7.92 -20.16
N ASN A 407 17.07 -6.61 -20.14
CA ASN A 407 18.23 -6.07 -19.41
C ASN A 407 18.00 -5.97 -17.88
N ASN A 408 16.85 -6.41 -17.40
CA ASN A 408 16.47 -6.37 -15.99
C ASN A 408 16.47 -7.79 -15.42
N SER A 409 16.73 -7.92 -14.13
CA SER A 409 16.66 -9.23 -13.48
C SER A 409 15.19 -9.70 -13.42
N MET A 410 14.91 -10.88 -13.95
CA MET A 410 13.58 -11.50 -13.85
C MET A 410 13.28 -11.82 -12.38
N ASN A 411 12.06 -11.52 -11.95
CA ASN A 411 11.54 -11.91 -10.64
C ASN A 411 10.11 -12.43 -10.82
N ARG A 412 9.94 -13.74 -10.93
CA ARG A 412 8.69 -14.33 -11.42
C ARG A 412 8.16 -15.46 -10.53
N LEU A 413 6.85 -15.48 -10.32
CA LEU A 413 6.11 -16.57 -9.67
C LEU A 413 5.46 -17.45 -10.74
N LEU A 414 5.90 -18.70 -10.83
CA LEU A 414 5.29 -19.77 -11.58
C LEU A 414 4.26 -20.51 -10.72
N GLN A 415 2.99 -20.29 -11.01
CA GLN A 415 1.86 -20.89 -10.31
C GLN A 415 1.21 -21.96 -11.18
N GLY A 416 0.82 -23.07 -10.59
CA GLY A 416 -0.04 -24.06 -11.24
C GLY A 416 -0.25 -25.27 -10.36
N ASP A 417 -1.30 -26.04 -10.59
CA ASP A 417 -1.68 -27.15 -9.72
C ASP A 417 -0.61 -28.26 -9.65
N VAL A 418 -0.73 -29.15 -8.66
CA VAL A 418 0.14 -30.33 -8.55
C VAL A 418 0.02 -31.16 -9.82
N GLY A 419 1.14 -31.41 -10.50
CA GLY A 419 1.16 -32.17 -11.75
C GLY A 419 0.89 -31.36 -13.02
N SER A 420 0.72 -30.04 -12.95
CA SER A 420 0.54 -29.16 -14.13
C SER A 420 1.81 -29.00 -14.99
N GLY A 421 2.94 -29.59 -14.58
CA GLY A 421 4.20 -29.55 -15.34
C GLY A 421 5.14 -28.38 -15.02
N LYS A 422 5.04 -27.79 -13.82
CA LYS A 422 5.95 -26.71 -13.36
C LYS A 422 7.44 -27.05 -13.56
N THR A 423 7.84 -28.29 -13.26
CA THR A 423 9.23 -28.77 -13.42
C THR A 423 9.73 -28.67 -14.87
N ILE A 424 8.84 -28.91 -15.85
CA ILE A 424 9.20 -28.84 -17.27
C ILE A 424 9.40 -27.39 -17.70
N VAL A 425 8.52 -26.50 -17.24
CA VAL A 425 8.63 -25.06 -17.46
C VAL A 425 9.91 -24.52 -16.81
N SER A 426 10.24 -24.94 -15.59
CA SER A 426 11.50 -24.54 -14.95
C SER A 426 12.73 -25.09 -15.68
N MET A 427 12.65 -26.31 -16.22
CA MET A 427 13.75 -26.90 -16.99
C MET A 427 14.04 -26.09 -18.26
N ALA A 428 13.02 -25.57 -18.94
CA ALA A 428 13.21 -24.66 -20.07
C ALA A 428 14.01 -23.39 -19.69
N ALA A 429 13.72 -22.82 -18.52
CA ALA A 429 14.48 -21.68 -18.00
C ALA A 429 15.93 -22.07 -17.64
N MET A 430 16.14 -23.25 -17.02
CA MET A 430 17.48 -23.77 -16.70
C MET A 430 18.33 -23.93 -17.96
N ILE A 431 17.77 -24.56 -19.00
CA ILE A 431 18.46 -24.77 -20.28
C ILE A 431 18.89 -23.44 -20.86
N ARG A 432 18.01 -22.43 -20.88
CA ARG A 432 18.33 -21.11 -21.43
C ARG A 432 19.51 -20.45 -20.70
N ALA A 433 19.53 -20.52 -19.38
CA ALA A 433 20.64 -19.98 -18.59
C ALA A 433 21.95 -20.74 -18.89
N CYS A 434 21.91 -22.08 -18.96
CA CYS A 434 23.06 -22.91 -19.26
C CYS A 434 23.61 -22.71 -20.68
N GLU A 435 22.74 -22.52 -21.69
CA GLU A 435 23.15 -22.19 -23.07
C GLU A 435 23.97 -20.89 -23.14
N ASN A 436 23.70 -19.96 -22.22
CA ASN A 436 24.42 -18.70 -22.11
C ASN A 436 25.66 -18.78 -21.20
N ASN A 437 26.11 -20.00 -20.88
CA ASN A 437 27.25 -20.30 -19.99
C ASN A 437 27.05 -19.79 -18.55
N TYR A 438 25.80 -19.80 -18.05
CA TYR A 438 25.50 -19.53 -16.65
C TYR A 438 25.14 -20.81 -15.90
N GLN A 439 25.44 -20.79 -14.60
CA GLN A 439 25.03 -21.81 -13.65
C GLN A 439 23.62 -21.53 -13.13
N VAL A 440 22.93 -22.60 -12.76
CA VAL A 440 21.57 -22.54 -12.23
C VAL A 440 21.49 -23.22 -10.87
N ALA A 441 20.82 -22.60 -9.91
CA ALA A 441 20.55 -23.19 -8.61
C ALA A 441 19.06 -23.51 -8.47
N LEU A 442 18.69 -24.77 -8.25
CA LEU A 442 17.34 -25.19 -7.87
C LEU A 442 17.30 -25.55 -6.39
N MET A 443 16.45 -24.86 -5.65
CA MET A 443 16.23 -25.12 -4.23
C MET A 443 14.89 -25.77 -3.97
N ALA A 444 14.92 -26.89 -3.29
CA ALA A 444 13.74 -27.59 -2.78
C ALA A 444 13.64 -27.44 -1.25
N PRO A 445 12.44 -27.56 -0.66
CA PRO A 445 12.25 -27.33 0.77
C PRO A 445 12.77 -28.46 1.66
N THR A 446 12.98 -29.65 1.10
CA THR A 446 13.51 -30.82 1.82
C THR A 446 14.54 -31.55 0.96
N GLU A 447 15.44 -32.30 1.59
CA GLU A 447 16.42 -33.12 0.87
C GLU A 447 15.76 -34.18 -0.01
N ILE A 448 14.59 -34.70 0.42
CA ILE A 448 13.81 -35.68 -0.35
C ILE A 448 13.34 -35.07 -1.66
N LEU A 449 12.77 -33.87 -1.62
CA LEU A 449 12.33 -33.16 -2.82
C LEU A 449 13.52 -32.73 -3.69
N ALA A 450 14.64 -32.31 -3.08
CA ALA A 450 15.86 -32.00 -3.82
C ALA A 450 16.37 -33.23 -4.60
N LYS A 451 16.37 -34.41 -3.97
CA LYS A 451 16.73 -35.67 -4.62
C LYS A 451 15.76 -36.04 -5.74
N GLN A 452 14.46 -35.89 -5.52
CA GLN A 452 13.45 -36.14 -6.56
C GLN A 452 13.65 -35.23 -7.78
N HIS A 453 13.92 -33.94 -7.56
CA HIS A 453 14.25 -33.02 -8.66
C HIS A 453 15.56 -33.41 -9.34
N PHE A 454 16.58 -33.81 -8.58
CA PHE A 454 17.84 -34.29 -9.13
C PHE A 454 17.67 -35.48 -10.04
N ASP A 455 16.97 -36.52 -9.58
CA ASP A 455 16.75 -37.75 -10.37
C ASP A 455 15.99 -37.45 -11.67
N ASN A 456 14.96 -36.60 -11.60
CA ASN A 456 14.18 -36.21 -12.78
C ASN A 456 14.99 -35.34 -13.75
N ILE A 457 15.62 -34.26 -13.27
CA ILE A 457 16.32 -33.28 -14.11
C ILE A 457 17.59 -33.89 -14.70
N LYS A 458 18.31 -34.72 -13.95
CA LYS A 458 19.51 -35.39 -14.43
C LYS A 458 19.26 -36.22 -15.68
N SER A 459 18.13 -36.93 -15.74
CA SER A 459 17.77 -37.74 -16.92
C SER A 459 17.70 -36.91 -18.22
N TRP A 460 17.16 -35.70 -18.15
CA TRP A 460 17.12 -34.79 -19.30
C TRP A 460 18.44 -34.06 -19.52
N ALA A 461 19.12 -33.68 -18.44
CA ALA A 461 20.36 -32.91 -18.51
C ALA A 461 21.52 -33.72 -19.09
N ASP A 462 21.65 -35.00 -18.75
CA ASP A 462 22.70 -35.88 -19.28
C ASP A 462 22.59 -36.02 -20.82
N GLU A 463 21.38 -36.19 -21.35
CA GLU A 463 21.10 -36.23 -22.80
C GLU A 463 21.39 -34.89 -23.52
N LEU A 464 21.32 -33.78 -22.78
CA LEU A 464 21.64 -32.44 -23.27
C LEU A 464 23.13 -32.08 -23.10
N GLY A 465 23.92 -32.94 -22.46
CA GLY A 465 25.32 -32.68 -22.14
C GLY A 465 25.53 -31.66 -21.01
N LEU A 466 24.53 -31.48 -20.14
CA LEU A 466 24.57 -30.56 -19.00
C LEU A 466 24.88 -31.31 -17.71
N LYS A 467 25.92 -30.88 -16.99
CA LYS A 467 26.32 -31.53 -15.73
C LYS A 467 25.46 -31.05 -14.56
N VAL A 468 24.80 -31.99 -13.89
CA VAL A 468 23.96 -31.76 -12.70
C VAL A 468 24.63 -32.31 -11.45
N VAL A 469 24.60 -31.54 -10.36
CA VAL A 469 25.08 -31.99 -9.03
C VAL A 469 24.02 -31.78 -7.96
N LEU A 470 24.01 -32.65 -6.96
CA LEU A 470 23.17 -32.56 -5.77
C LEU A 470 24.03 -32.10 -4.59
N LEU A 471 23.58 -31.08 -3.86
CA LEU A 471 24.21 -30.58 -2.64
C LEU A 471 23.20 -30.58 -1.49
N THR A 472 23.35 -31.53 -0.57
CA THR A 472 22.50 -31.67 0.64
C THR A 472 23.32 -31.54 1.92
N GLY A 473 22.65 -31.38 3.07
CA GLY A 473 23.30 -31.31 4.38
C GLY A 473 23.79 -32.69 4.86
N SER A 474 23.18 -33.76 4.35
CA SER A 474 23.53 -35.16 4.63
C SER A 474 24.82 -35.67 3.96
N MET A 475 25.47 -34.87 3.11
CA MET A 475 26.71 -35.28 2.43
C MET A 475 27.91 -35.30 3.38
N GLY A 476 28.75 -36.33 3.26
CA GLY A 476 30.03 -36.39 3.97
C GLY A 476 30.96 -35.23 3.59
N THR A 477 31.84 -34.81 4.51
CA THR A 477 32.68 -33.62 4.38
C THR A 477 33.57 -33.61 3.13
N ALA A 478 34.20 -34.75 2.79
CA ALA A 478 35.03 -34.87 1.60
C ALA A 478 34.22 -34.71 0.30
N ALA A 479 33.14 -35.48 0.14
CA ALA A 479 32.26 -35.39 -1.03
C ALA A 479 31.62 -34.01 -1.18
N ARG A 480 31.26 -33.36 -0.07
CA ARG A 480 30.77 -31.98 -0.06
C ARG A 480 31.85 -31.01 -0.55
N GLY A 481 33.09 -31.17 -0.11
CA GLY A 481 34.24 -30.37 -0.57
C GLY A 481 34.44 -30.45 -2.08
N ASP A 482 34.43 -31.67 -2.63
CA ASP A 482 34.59 -31.90 -4.07
C ASP A 482 33.48 -31.23 -4.89
N VAL A 483 32.22 -31.33 -4.44
CA VAL A 483 31.09 -30.68 -5.12
C VAL A 483 31.21 -29.16 -5.06
N LEU A 484 31.59 -28.59 -3.92
CA LEU A 484 31.78 -27.14 -3.78
C LEU A 484 32.89 -26.62 -4.70
N GLU A 485 33.98 -27.37 -4.85
CA GLU A 485 35.06 -27.02 -5.77
C GLU A 485 34.60 -27.08 -7.24
N GLN A 486 33.82 -28.10 -7.61
CA GLN A 486 33.23 -28.19 -8.96
C GLN A 486 32.27 -27.03 -9.26
N ILE A 487 31.50 -26.57 -8.26
CA ILE A 487 30.60 -25.42 -8.40
C ILE A 487 31.41 -24.13 -8.59
N LYS A 488 32.43 -23.93 -7.75
CA LYS A 488 33.30 -22.75 -7.78
C LYS A 488 34.11 -22.63 -9.07
N ASN A 489 34.55 -23.76 -9.61
CA ASN A 489 35.34 -23.81 -10.85
C ASN A 489 34.49 -23.82 -12.13
N GLY A 490 33.16 -23.73 -12.01
CA GLY A 490 32.26 -23.67 -13.18
C GLY A 490 32.13 -25.00 -13.93
N GLN A 491 32.52 -26.12 -13.31
CA GLN A 491 32.44 -27.45 -13.93
C GLN A 491 31.02 -28.04 -13.92
N THR A 492 30.06 -27.34 -13.31
CA THR A 492 28.67 -27.77 -13.12
C THR A 492 27.72 -26.74 -13.71
N ASN A 493 26.67 -27.20 -14.37
CA ASN A 493 25.67 -26.33 -15.00
C ASN A 493 24.45 -26.13 -14.08
N ILE A 494 23.94 -27.21 -13.49
CA ILE A 494 22.75 -27.20 -12.65
C ILE A 494 23.11 -27.75 -11.27
N ILE A 495 22.83 -26.97 -10.23
CA ILE A 495 23.07 -27.29 -8.83
C ILE A 495 21.70 -27.43 -8.16
N ILE A 496 21.41 -28.61 -7.62
CA ILE A 496 20.14 -28.91 -6.95
C ILE A 496 20.42 -29.13 -5.47
N GLY A 497 19.59 -28.57 -4.59
CA GLY A 497 19.83 -28.67 -3.15
C GLY A 497 18.70 -28.08 -2.33
N THR A 498 18.95 -27.92 -1.04
CA THR A 498 18.05 -27.20 -0.12
C THR A 498 18.44 -25.73 -0.02
N HIS A 499 17.83 -24.98 0.90
CA HIS A 499 18.19 -23.57 1.19
C HIS A 499 19.67 -23.35 1.54
N ALA A 500 20.42 -24.41 1.84
CA ALA A 500 21.85 -24.36 2.04
C ALA A 500 22.63 -23.83 0.81
N LEU A 501 22.06 -23.87 -0.40
CA LEU A 501 22.73 -23.40 -1.62
C LEU A 501 23.09 -21.91 -1.61
N ILE A 502 22.40 -21.09 -0.82
CA ILE A 502 22.60 -19.63 -0.76
C ILE A 502 23.16 -19.16 0.58
N GLN A 503 23.37 -20.08 1.52
CA GLN A 503 24.01 -19.78 2.80
C GLN A 503 25.51 -19.46 2.59
N GLU A 504 26.21 -19.13 3.67
CA GLU A 504 27.66 -18.90 3.65
C GLU A 504 28.41 -20.19 3.26
N GLY A 505 29.46 -20.09 2.46
CA GLY A 505 30.31 -21.22 2.05
C GLY A 505 29.98 -21.88 0.71
N VAL A 506 29.01 -21.36 -0.06
CA VAL A 506 28.77 -21.76 -1.46
C VAL A 506 29.05 -20.59 -2.38
N ASP A 507 30.10 -20.73 -3.19
CA ASP A 507 30.54 -19.75 -4.18
C ASP A 507 30.31 -20.29 -5.58
N PHE A 508 29.44 -19.64 -6.34
CA PHE A 508 29.18 -19.97 -7.73
C PHE A 508 30.18 -19.26 -8.65
N HIS A 509 30.63 -19.93 -9.71
CA HIS A 509 31.44 -19.31 -10.76
C HIS A 509 30.66 -18.22 -11.50
N LYS A 510 29.44 -18.54 -11.99
CA LYS A 510 28.63 -17.62 -12.78
C LYS A 510 27.12 -17.93 -12.66
N LEU A 511 26.53 -17.64 -11.50
CA LEU A 511 25.11 -17.88 -11.26
C LEU A 511 24.24 -16.92 -12.08
N GLY A 512 23.34 -17.48 -12.90
CA GLY A 512 22.44 -16.69 -13.76
C GLY A 512 20.96 -16.88 -13.47
N LEU A 513 20.56 -18.00 -12.87
CA LEU A 513 19.18 -18.29 -12.53
C LEU A 513 19.08 -19.03 -11.19
N VAL A 514 18.12 -18.65 -10.38
CA VAL A 514 17.78 -19.27 -9.11
C VAL A 514 16.31 -19.65 -9.13
N ILE A 515 16.04 -20.94 -8.94
CA ILE A 515 14.69 -21.49 -8.90
C ILE A 515 14.40 -21.98 -7.48
N THR A 516 13.24 -21.64 -6.94
CA THR A 516 12.77 -22.10 -5.62
C THR A 516 11.47 -22.85 -5.77
N ASP A 517 11.38 -24.05 -5.21
CA ASP A 517 10.15 -24.85 -5.22
C ASP A 517 9.39 -24.76 -3.88
N GLU A 518 8.07 -24.66 -3.97
CA GLU A 518 7.10 -24.77 -2.89
C GLU A 518 7.34 -23.85 -1.68
N GLN A 519 7.69 -22.58 -1.92
CA GLN A 519 7.98 -21.63 -0.83
C GLN A 519 7.17 -20.34 -0.84
N HIS A 520 6.23 -20.24 0.10
CA HIS A 520 5.32 -19.09 0.27
C HIS A 520 5.94 -17.83 0.90
N ARG A 521 7.24 -17.75 1.20
CA ARG A 521 7.74 -16.61 2.01
C ARG A 521 9.15 -16.12 1.73
N PHE A 522 9.84 -16.71 0.77
CA PHE A 522 11.30 -16.62 0.79
C PHE A 522 11.92 -15.84 -0.38
N GLY A 523 11.26 -15.72 -1.54
CA GLY A 523 11.87 -15.13 -2.75
C GLY A 523 12.55 -13.77 -2.50
N VAL A 524 11.96 -12.94 -1.63
CA VAL A 524 12.49 -11.63 -1.22
C VAL A 524 13.78 -11.76 -0.39
N MET A 525 13.85 -12.72 0.54
CA MET A 525 15.05 -12.96 1.37
C MET A 525 16.18 -13.53 0.53
N GLN A 526 15.89 -14.45 -0.39
CA GLN A 526 16.90 -15.01 -1.30
C GLN A 526 17.52 -13.93 -2.18
N ARG A 527 16.71 -13.04 -2.76
CA ARG A 527 17.22 -11.91 -3.52
C ARG A 527 18.09 -11.00 -2.66
N ALA A 528 17.69 -10.70 -1.42
CA ALA A 528 18.53 -9.92 -0.53
C ALA A 528 19.89 -10.60 -0.28
N THR A 529 19.91 -11.92 -0.09
CA THR A 529 21.15 -12.71 0.07
C THR A 529 22.01 -12.71 -1.20
N LEU A 530 21.42 -12.91 -2.38
CA LEU A 530 22.12 -12.88 -3.67
C LEU A 530 22.69 -11.49 -3.97
N ARG A 531 21.91 -10.44 -3.69
CA ARG A 531 22.33 -9.05 -3.82
C ARG A 531 23.48 -8.71 -2.88
N ASN A 532 23.44 -9.18 -1.64
CA ASN A 532 24.55 -9.00 -0.70
C ASN A 532 25.83 -9.70 -1.18
N LYS A 533 25.71 -10.74 -2.01
CA LYS A 533 26.83 -11.41 -2.69
C LYS A 533 27.21 -10.75 -4.04
N GLY A 534 26.52 -9.68 -4.45
CA GLY A 534 26.77 -8.98 -5.72
C GLY A 534 26.30 -9.73 -6.97
N ILE A 535 25.39 -10.69 -6.82
CA ILE A 535 24.91 -11.56 -7.90
C ILE A 535 23.57 -11.04 -8.43
N ASN A 536 23.51 -10.68 -9.72
CA ASN A 536 22.29 -10.23 -10.41
C ASN A 536 21.64 -11.37 -11.20
N ALA A 537 21.40 -12.50 -10.54
CA ALA A 537 20.75 -13.67 -11.15
C ALA A 537 19.23 -13.50 -11.21
N ASP A 538 18.61 -14.08 -12.23
CA ASP A 538 17.16 -14.17 -12.34
C ASP A 538 16.58 -15.09 -11.25
N VAL A 539 15.37 -14.77 -10.78
CA VAL A 539 14.68 -15.51 -9.73
C VAL A 539 13.33 -16.01 -10.23
N LEU A 540 13.14 -17.33 -10.16
CA LEU A 540 11.88 -18.01 -10.47
C LEU A 540 11.39 -18.76 -9.23
N VAL A 541 10.21 -18.42 -8.75
CA VAL A 541 9.56 -19.09 -7.61
C VAL A 541 8.45 -19.97 -8.13
N MET A 542 8.42 -21.25 -7.75
CA MET A 542 7.35 -22.18 -8.11
C MET A 542 6.43 -22.41 -6.92
N THR A 543 5.13 -22.50 -7.17
CA THR A 543 4.16 -22.90 -6.14
C THR A 543 3.05 -23.76 -6.71
N ALA A 544 2.69 -24.81 -5.99
CA ALA A 544 1.53 -25.62 -6.30
C ALA A 544 0.21 -25.03 -5.79
N THR A 545 0.24 -24.14 -4.80
CA THR A 545 -1.00 -23.57 -4.25
C THR A 545 -1.50 -22.43 -5.12
N PRO A 546 -2.76 -22.46 -5.58
CA PRO A 546 -3.32 -21.33 -6.29
C PRO A 546 -3.50 -20.15 -5.34
N ILE A 547 -2.66 -19.13 -5.47
CA ILE A 547 -2.79 -17.88 -4.72
C ILE A 547 -3.70 -16.96 -5.53
N PRO A 548 -4.78 -16.40 -4.95
CA PRO A 548 -5.59 -15.41 -5.65
C PRO A 548 -4.68 -14.30 -6.17
N ARG A 549 -4.83 -13.89 -7.44
CA ARG A 549 -3.95 -12.88 -8.07
C ARG A 549 -3.85 -11.60 -7.24
N THR A 550 -4.94 -11.21 -6.58
CA THR A 550 -4.98 -10.06 -5.65
C THR A 550 -4.11 -10.27 -4.41
N LEU A 551 -4.12 -11.47 -3.82
CA LEU A 551 -3.25 -11.83 -2.71
C LEU A 551 -1.80 -12.00 -3.16
N ALA A 552 -1.56 -12.52 -4.37
CA ALA A 552 -0.23 -12.66 -4.94
C ALA A 552 0.44 -11.30 -5.14
N MET A 553 -0.30 -10.32 -5.69
CA MET A 553 0.14 -8.93 -5.80
C MET A 553 0.36 -8.27 -4.44
N THR A 554 -0.32 -8.70 -3.38
CA THR A 554 -0.21 -8.10 -2.03
C THR A 554 0.94 -8.70 -1.21
N VAL A 555 1.10 -10.03 -1.26
CA VAL A 555 2.08 -10.79 -0.47
C VAL A 555 3.43 -10.87 -1.18
N TYR A 556 3.44 -10.89 -2.50
CA TYR A 556 4.64 -11.03 -3.32
C TYR A 556 4.74 -9.90 -4.36
N GLY A 557 4.36 -8.68 -3.97
CA GLY A 557 4.12 -7.56 -4.89
C GLY A 557 5.28 -7.10 -5.79
N ASP A 558 6.41 -7.81 -5.78
CA ASP A 558 7.50 -7.66 -6.71
C ASP A 558 7.71 -8.80 -7.69
N LEU A 559 6.90 -9.87 -7.61
CA LEU A 559 6.91 -10.98 -8.56
C LEU A 559 5.91 -10.71 -9.68
N ASP A 560 6.35 -10.85 -10.93
CA ASP A 560 5.43 -11.05 -12.04
C ASP A 560 4.88 -12.48 -11.99
N VAL A 561 3.59 -12.67 -12.28
CA VAL A 561 2.91 -13.96 -12.06
C VAL A 561 2.60 -14.62 -13.39
N SER A 562 3.11 -15.83 -13.58
CA SER A 562 2.76 -16.74 -14.67
C SER A 562 1.96 -17.91 -14.13
N VAL A 563 0.76 -18.13 -14.69
CA VAL A 563 -0.14 -19.20 -14.26
C VAL A 563 -0.23 -20.26 -15.35
N ILE A 564 0.01 -21.53 -14.98
CA ILE A 564 -0.35 -22.70 -15.77
C ILE A 564 -1.77 -23.10 -15.40
N ASP A 565 -2.72 -22.71 -16.23
CA ASP A 565 -4.17 -22.90 -16.07
C ASP A 565 -4.73 -24.10 -16.84
N GLU A 566 -3.87 -24.91 -17.44
CA GLU A 566 -4.22 -26.15 -18.15
C GLU A 566 -3.49 -27.36 -17.57
N MET A 567 -4.20 -28.46 -17.36
CA MET A 567 -3.61 -29.75 -16.98
C MET A 567 -3.16 -30.54 -18.22
N PRO A 568 -2.06 -31.31 -18.14
CA PRO A 568 -1.66 -32.20 -19.22
C PRO A 568 -2.75 -33.25 -19.55
N PRO A 569 -2.98 -33.57 -20.83
CA PRO A 569 -3.96 -34.58 -21.22
C PRO A 569 -3.59 -35.97 -20.68
N GLY A 570 -4.60 -36.72 -20.20
CA GLY A 570 -4.41 -38.08 -19.68
C GLY A 570 -4.13 -38.17 -18.17
N LYS A 571 -4.33 -37.08 -17.43
CA LYS A 571 -4.42 -37.05 -15.96
C LYS A 571 -5.80 -36.58 -15.50
#